data_AF-A0A7Y3LP44-F1
#
_entry.id   AF-A0A7Y3LP44-F1
#
_cell.length_a   1.000
_cell.length_b   1.000
_cell.length_c   1.000
_cell.angle_alpha   90.00
_cell.angle_beta   90.00
_cell.angle_gamma   90.00
#
_symmetry.space_group_name_H-M   'P 1'
#
loop_
_entity.id
_entity.type
_entity.pdbx_description
1 polymer ?
#
loop_
_entity_poly.entity_id
_entity_poly.type
_entity_poly.pdbx_seq_one_letter_code
_entity_poly.pdbx_strand_id
1 'polypeptide(L)'
;MTSIFTALGRFSVRFRYFVVVFWIVITVAAVQSFPSISSVSKSNNSDFLPANSPSNVAANLASPVVASGVFPVPVIVASTDGAINSNDATYIKGLTALFEKVPTVKSVVDSGISADGQAD
;
A
#
# COMPACT_ATOMS: atom_id res chain seq x y z
N MET A 1 24.52 46.08 -3.40
CA MET A 1 23.65 44.88 -3.46
C MET A 1 22.66 44.94 -4.63
N THR A 2 22.08 46.09 -4.96
CA THR A 2 21.15 46.26 -6.10
C THR A 2 21.75 45.94 -7.47
N SER A 3 23.03 46.28 -7.69
CA SER A 3 23.72 46.04 -8.98
C SER A 3 23.81 44.56 -9.37
N ILE A 4 24.00 43.67 -8.40
CA ILE A 4 24.04 42.21 -8.61
C ILE A 4 22.67 41.70 -9.07
N PHE A 5 21.59 42.12 -8.41
CA PHE A 5 20.24 41.71 -8.81
C PHE A 5 19.85 42.25 -10.18
N THR A 6 20.26 43.47 -10.53
CA THR A 6 20.05 44.03 -11.87
C THR A 6 20.83 43.25 -12.93
N ALA A 7 22.05 42.84 -12.64
CA ALA A 7 22.86 42.01 -13.55
C ALA A 7 22.24 40.62 -13.76
N LEU A 8 21.77 39.96 -12.70
CA LEU A 8 21.05 38.68 -12.79
C LEU A 8 19.75 38.83 -13.60
N GLY A 9 18.97 39.88 -13.36
CA GLY A 9 17.74 40.13 -14.13
C GLY A 9 18.01 40.30 -15.62
N ARG A 10 19.03 41.09 -15.99
CA ARG A 10 19.43 41.27 -17.40
C ARG A 10 19.92 39.96 -18.03
N PHE A 11 20.69 39.17 -17.29
CA PHE A 11 21.14 37.85 -17.75
C PHE A 11 19.97 36.90 -18.00
N SER A 12 19.04 36.80 -17.04
CA SER A 12 17.85 35.96 -17.16
C SER A 12 16.96 36.34 -18.35
N VAL A 13 16.79 37.64 -18.62
CA VAL A 13 15.99 38.09 -19.78
C VAL A 13 16.74 37.86 -21.09
N ARG A 14 18.05 38.14 -21.14
CA ARG A 14 18.88 37.97 -22.36
C ARG A 14 18.95 36.50 -22.80
N PHE A 15 19.04 35.58 -21.84
CA PHE A 15 19.15 34.13 -22.06
C PHE A 15 17.87 33.38 -21.69
N ARG A 16 16.71 34.02 -21.76
CA ARG A 16 15.42 33.47 -21.29
C ARG A 16 15.15 32.04 -21.71
N TYR A 17 15.41 31.69 -22.97
CA TYR A 17 15.16 30.33 -23.47
C TYR A 17 16.09 29.30 -22.83
N PHE A 18 17.38 29.61 -22.65
CA PHE A 18 18.31 28.73 -21.95
C PHE A 18 17.93 28.54 -20.48
N VAL A 19 17.53 29.62 -19.82
CA VAL A 19 17.09 29.57 -18.42
C VAL A 19 15.84 28.69 -18.28
N VAL A 20 14.85 28.84 -19.17
CA VAL A 20 13.66 27.99 -19.18
C VAL A 20 14.01 26.52 -19.45
N VAL A 21 14.82 26.24 -20.48
CA VAL A 21 15.24 24.87 -20.79
C VAL A 21 16.01 24.24 -19.62
N PHE A 22 16.92 24.98 -19.01
CA PHE A 22 17.66 24.53 -17.83
C PHE A 22 16.74 24.18 -16.67
N TRP A 23 15.75 25.03 -16.37
CA TRP A 23 14.76 24.73 -15.33
C TRP A 23 13.89 23.52 -15.68
N ILE A 24 13.47 23.37 -16.94
CA ILE A 24 12.71 22.18 -17.38
C ILE A 24 13.54 20.91 -17.14
N VAL A 25 14.82 20.91 -17.55
CA VAL A 25 15.72 19.77 -17.36
C VAL A 25 15.88 19.46 -15.87
N ILE A 26 16.09 20.47 -15.02
CA ILE A 26 16.17 20.28 -13.56
C ILE A 26 14.88 19.69 -13.02
N THR A 27 13.72 20.20 -13.41
CA THR A 27 12.43 19.71 -12.93
C THR A 27 12.21 18.26 -13.32
N VAL A 28 12.48 17.88 -14.57
CA VAL A 28 12.36 16.49 -15.03
C VAL A 28 13.33 15.58 -14.29
N ALA A 29 14.59 15.99 -14.18
CA ALA A 29 15.61 15.24 -13.44
C ALA A 29 15.23 15.07 -11.97
N ALA A 30 14.71 16.12 -11.33
CA ALA A 30 14.23 16.07 -9.96
C ALA A 30 13.09 15.06 -9.82
N VAL A 31 12.03 15.17 -10.62
CA VAL A 31 10.88 14.24 -10.59
C VAL A 31 11.31 12.80 -10.81
N GLN A 32 12.27 12.54 -11.69
CA GLN A 32 12.76 11.19 -11.95
C GLN A 32 13.71 10.66 -10.86
N SER A 33 14.41 11.56 -10.16
CA SER A 33 15.31 11.22 -9.05
C SER A 33 14.58 11.10 -7.72
N PHE A 34 13.38 11.67 -7.59
CA PHE A 34 12.57 11.51 -6.39
C PHE A 34 12.13 10.04 -6.27
N PRO A 35 12.37 9.41 -5.10
CA PRO A 35 11.81 8.10 -4.82
C PRO A 35 10.28 8.16 -4.94
N SER A 36 9.67 7.16 -5.58
CA SER A 36 8.22 7.09 -5.69
C SER A 36 7.59 7.10 -4.29
N ILE A 37 6.39 7.67 -4.14
CA ILE A 37 5.69 7.70 -2.84
C ILE A 37 5.51 6.29 -2.24
N SER A 38 5.57 5.23 -3.06
CA SER A 38 5.62 3.84 -2.60
C SER A 38 6.88 3.45 -1.79
N SER A 39 7.99 4.18 -1.91
CA SER A 39 9.20 3.93 -1.12
C SER A 39 9.20 4.65 0.23
N VAL A 40 8.38 5.69 0.40
CA VAL A 40 8.22 6.45 1.65
C VAL A 40 6.91 6.17 2.36
N SER A 41 5.90 5.65 1.65
CA SER A 41 4.70 5.06 2.24
C SER A 41 5.08 3.72 2.85
N LYS A 42 5.66 3.79 4.05
CA LYS A 42 5.93 2.64 4.91
C LYS A 42 4.61 2.06 5.40
N SER A 43 3.91 1.32 4.54
CA SER A 43 2.70 0.58 4.91
C SER A 43 3.01 -0.66 5.75
N ASN A 44 4.29 -0.90 6.06
CA ASN A 44 4.75 -2.00 6.89
C ASN A 44 5.20 -1.46 8.26
N ASN A 45 4.45 -1.79 9.32
CA ASN A 45 4.69 -1.29 10.68
C ASN A 45 6.14 -1.56 11.18
N SER A 46 6.79 -2.59 10.64
CA SER A 46 8.18 -2.99 10.91
C SER A 46 9.20 -1.92 10.53
N ASP A 47 8.88 -1.07 9.55
CA ASP A 47 9.78 -0.01 9.05
C ASP A 47 9.82 1.23 9.93
N PHE A 48 8.93 1.34 10.93
CA PHE A 48 8.99 2.37 11.98
C PHE A 48 9.95 1.99 13.11
N LEU A 49 10.39 0.73 13.15
CA LEU A 49 11.34 0.23 14.13
C LEU A 49 12.76 0.24 13.54
N PRO A 50 13.80 0.47 14.37
CA PRO A 50 15.18 0.24 13.96
C PRO A 50 15.35 -1.16 13.37
N ALA A 51 16.20 -1.31 12.34
CA ALA A 51 16.39 -2.56 11.61
C ALA A 51 16.82 -3.74 12.52
N ASN A 52 17.43 -3.44 13.68
CA ASN A 52 17.85 -4.40 14.70
C ASN A 52 16.85 -4.58 15.85
N SER A 53 15.62 -4.06 15.74
CA SER A 53 14.62 -4.23 16.79
C SER A 53 14.31 -5.73 16.98
N PRO A 54 14.16 -6.20 18.24
CA PRO A 54 13.83 -7.60 18.52
C PRO A 54 12.58 -8.09 17.79
N SER A 55 11.59 -7.20 17.59
CA SER A 55 10.37 -7.48 16.84
C SER A 55 10.66 -7.77 15.35
N ASN A 56 11.55 -7.02 14.71
CA ASN A 56 11.94 -7.25 13.32
C ASN A 56 12.74 -8.56 13.17
N VAL A 57 13.62 -8.87 14.13
CA VAL A 57 14.36 -10.13 14.16
C VAL A 57 13.41 -11.32 14.33
N ALA A 58 12.45 -11.23 15.26
CA ALA A 58 11.44 -12.26 15.46
C ALA A 58 10.55 -12.46 14.21
N ALA A 59 10.13 -11.37 13.56
CA ALA A 59 9.37 -11.43 12.31
C ALA A 59 10.16 -12.12 11.18
N ASN A 60 11.45 -11.81 11.04
CA ASN A 60 12.33 -12.46 10.06
C ASN A 60 12.49 -13.96 10.34
N LEU A 61 12.65 -14.35 11.62
CA LEU A 61 12.71 -15.76 12.02
C LEU A 61 11.39 -16.49 11.81
N ALA A 62 10.26 -15.79 11.89
CA ALA A 62 8.93 -16.35 11.63
C ALA A 62 8.57 -16.41 10.14
N SER A 63 9.30 -15.72 9.25
CA SER A 63 9.01 -15.65 7.80
C SER A 63 8.92 -16.99 7.04
N PRO A 64 9.64 -18.08 7.41
CA PRO A 64 9.45 -19.38 6.77
C PRO A 64 8.28 -20.18 7.34
N VAL A 65 7.74 -19.78 8.50
CA VAL A 65 6.62 -20.45 9.18
C VAL A 65 5.29 -19.74 8.88
N VAL A 66 5.32 -18.41 8.79
CA VAL A 66 4.18 -17.56 8.44
C VAL A 66 4.37 -17.12 7.00
N ALA A 67 3.42 -17.42 6.11
CA ALA A 67 3.52 -17.11 4.68
C ALA A 67 3.84 -15.62 4.44
N SER A 68 5.12 -15.31 4.22
CA SER A 68 5.59 -13.95 4.04
C SER A 68 4.94 -13.32 2.81
N GLY A 69 4.33 -12.15 2.96
CA GLY A 69 3.67 -11.42 1.87
C GLY A 69 2.23 -11.85 1.55
N VAL A 70 1.66 -12.79 2.31
CA VAL A 70 0.23 -13.12 2.25
C VAL A 70 -0.46 -12.49 3.45
N PHE A 71 -1.32 -11.50 3.20
CA PHE A 71 -2.08 -10.82 4.24
C PHE A 71 -3.51 -11.36 4.25
N PRO A 72 -4.01 -11.85 5.40
CA PRO A 72 -5.40 -12.29 5.49
C PRO A 72 -6.31 -11.07 5.35
N VAL A 73 -7.28 -11.17 4.45
CA VAL A 73 -8.37 -10.19 4.31
C VAL A 73 -9.62 -10.82 4.91
N PRO A 74 -10.04 -10.40 6.11
CA PRO A 74 -11.25 -10.94 6.72
C PRO A 74 -12.48 -10.43 5.94
N VAL A 75 -13.36 -11.36 5.60
CA VAL A 75 -14.68 -11.07 5.04
C VAL A 75 -15.68 -11.61 6.03
N ILE A 76 -16.62 -10.75 6.46
CA ILE A 76 -17.64 -11.11 7.45
C ILE A 76 -18.99 -11.11 6.73
N VAL A 77 -19.71 -12.22 6.82
CA VAL A 77 -21.08 -12.35 6.35
C VAL A 77 -21.99 -12.33 7.56
N ALA A 78 -22.88 -11.35 7.62
CA ALA A 78 -23.89 -11.23 8.68
C ALA A 78 -25.30 -11.24 8.05
N SER A 79 -26.23 -11.93 8.71
CA SER A 79 -27.63 -11.99 8.27
C SER A 79 -28.46 -10.92 8.99
N THR A 80 -29.35 -10.24 8.25
CA THR A 80 -30.28 -9.27 8.84
C THR A 80 -31.46 -9.93 9.55
N ASP A 81 -31.69 -11.21 9.28
CA ASP A 81 -32.87 -11.96 9.71
C ASP A 81 -32.60 -12.82 10.96
N GLY A 82 -31.42 -12.66 11.58
CA GLY A 82 -30.99 -13.36 12.79
C GLY A 82 -29.85 -14.35 12.52
N ALA A 83 -29.90 -15.52 13.15
CA ALA A 83 -28.82 -16.51 13.05
C ALA A 83 -28.60 -17.00 11.62
N ILE A 84 -27.32 -17.28 11.28
CA ILE A 84 -26.90 -17.84 9.99
C ILE A 84 -27.70 -19.12 9.69
N ASN A 85 -28.34 -19.16 8.52
CA ASN A 85 -29.17 -20.27 8.08
C ASN A 85 -28.62 -20.98 6.82
N SER A 86 -29.34 -21.97 6.31
CA SER A 86 -28.91 -22.77 5.15
C SER A 86 -28.78 -21.96 3.84
N ASN A 87 -29.54 -20.89 3.69
CA ASN A 87 -29.43 -20.00 2.53
C ASN A 87 -28.14 -19.19 2.61
N ASP A 88 -27.80 -18.70 3.81
CA ASP A 88 -26.55 -17.98 4.08
C ASP A 88 -25.35 -18.89 3.83
N ALA A 89 -25.41 -20.16 4.26
CA ALA A 89 -24.36 -21.14 3.98
C ALA A 89 -24.17 -21.41 2.48
N THR A 90 -25.25 -21.35 1.69
CA THR A 90 -25.18 -21.49 0.23
C THR A 90 -24.56 -20.24 -0.40
N TYR A 91 -24.90 -19.06 0.12
CA TYR A 91 -24.31 -17.78 -0.29
C TYR A 91 -22.80 -17.72 0.02
N ILE A 92 -22.38 -18.13 1.22
CA ILE A 92 -20.98 -18.19 1.64
C ILE A 92 -20.19 -19.11 0.71
N LYS A 93 -20.69 -20.30 0.39
CA LYS A 93 -20.05 -21.20 -0.61
C LYS A 93 -19.91 -20.55 -1.98
N GLY A 94 -20.92 -19.78 -2.41
CA GLY A 94 -20.86 -19.00 -3.65
C GLY A 94 -19.77 -17.93 -3.60
N LEU A 95 -19.66 -17.20 -2.50
CA LEU A 95 -18.61 -16.20 -2.27
C LEU A 95 -17.21 -16.84 -2.29
N THR A 96 -17.02 -17.99 -1.62
CA THR A 96 -15.76 -18.73 -1.65
C THR A 96 -15.34 -19.06 -3.08
N ALA A 97 -16.25 -19.60 -3.90
CA ALA A 97 -15.98 -19.91 -5.30
C ALA A 97 -15.71 -18.68 -6.18
N LEU A 98 -16.18 -17.49 -5.78
CA LEU A 98 -15.85 -16.22 -6.44
C LEU A 98 -14.47 -15.72 -6.03
N PHE A 99 -14.10 -15.83 -4.75
CA PHE A 99 -12.78 -15.43 -4.26
C PHE A 99 -11.67 -16.29 -4.84
N GLU A 100 -11.89 -17.59 -5.03
CA GLU A 100 -10.93 -18.48 -5.69
C GLU A 100 -10.64 -18.10 -7.16
N LYS A 101 -11.54 -17.34 -7.80
CA LYS A 101 -11.33 -16.85 -9.18
C LYS A 101 -10.54 -15.54 -9.23
N VAL A 102 -10.28 -14.90 -8.09
CA VAL A 102 -9.53 -13.64 -8.03
C VAL A 102 -8.04 -13.96 -8.17
N PRO A 103 -7.32 -13.45 -9.19
CA PRO A 103 -5.94 -13.86 -9.48
C PRO A 103 -4.92 -13.62 -8.35
N THR A 104 -5.22 -12.70 -7.43
CA THR A 104 -4.35 -12.34 -6.31
C THR A 104 -4.65 -13.11 -5.02
N VAL A 105 -5.69 -13.94 -4.99
CA VAL A 105 -6.06 -14.75 -3.83
C VAL A 105 -5.30 -16.07 -3.86
N LYS A 106 -4.53 -16.36 -2.80
CA LYS A 106 -3.74 -17.59 -2.68
C LYS A 106 -4.51 -18.76 -2.09
N SER A 107 -5.41 -18.47 -1.15
CA SER A 107 -6.24 -19.46 -0.46
C SER A 107 -7.45 -18.79 0.16
N VAL A 108 -8.59 -19.48 0.15
CA VAL A 108 -9.79 -19.08 0.87
C VAL A 108 -10.02 -20.10 1.98
N VAL A 109 -10.22 -19.62 3.21
CA VAL A 109 -10.49 -20.45 4.38
C VAL A 109 -11.74 -19.93 5.05
N ASP A 110 -12.73 -20.80 5.19
CA ASP A 110 -13.91 -20.56 5.99
C ASP A 110 -13.51 -20.66 7.48
N SER A 111 -13.72 -19.58 8.23
CA SER A 111 -13.36 -19.49 9.66
C SER A 111 -14.47 -20.00 10.57
N GLY A 112 -15.66 -20.22 10.01
CA GLY A 112 -16.83 -20.72 10.71
C GLY A 112 -17.60 -19.65 11.47
N ILE A 113 -18.80 -20.05 11.87
CA ILE A 113 -19.80 -19.19 12.51
C ILE A 113 -19.28 -18.62 13.84
N SER A 114 -19.50 -17.33 14.03
CA SER A 114 -19.30 -16.57 15.27
C SER A 114 -19.99 -17.22 16.47
N ALA A 115 -19.45 -16.97 17.67
CA ALA A 115 -19.98 -17.52 18.93
C ALA A 115 -21.45 -17.15 19.21
N ASP A 116 -21.92 -16.03 18.68
CA ASP A 116 -23.31 -15.56 18.80
C ASP A 116 -24.23 -16.05 17.66
N GLY A 117 -23.68 -16.78 16.68
CA GLY A 117 -24.43 -17.34 15.55
C GLY A 117 -24.87 -16.32 14.49
N GLN A 118 -24.51 -15.03 14.65
CA GLN A 118 -25.02 -13.95 13.80
C GLN A 118 -24.13 -13.66 12.57
N ALA A 119 -22.92 -14.20 12.55
CA ALA A 119 -21.95 -13.95 11.50
C ALA A 119 -21.08 -15.18 11.20
N ASP A 120 -20.48 -15.19 10.02
CA ASP A 120 -19.44 -16.12 9.55
C ASP A 120 -18.31 -15.32 8.88
#